data_AF-A0AB37UPB3-F1
#
_entry.id   AF-A0AB37UPB3-F1
#
_cell.length_a   1.000
_cell.length_b   1.000
_cell.length_c   1.000
_cell.angle_alpha   90.00
_cell.angle_beta   90.00
_cell.angle_gamma   90.00
#
_symmetry.space_group_name_H-M   'P 1'
#
loop_
_entity.id
_entity.type
_entity.pdbx_description
1 polymer ?
#
loop_
_entity_poly.entity_id
_entity_poly.type
_entity_poly.pdbx_seq_one_letter_code
_entity_poly.pdbx_strand_id
1 'polypeptide(L)' 'MKSNVRDDLMSFLRDELSVSEAAIALALKKGEQELNFLPMVLWQYGFITLPQLNRVFDWLEMV' A
#
# COMPACT_ATOMS: atom_id res chain seq x y z
N MET A 1 -8.88 20.77 -1.27
CA MET A 1 -9.04 19.43 -1.89
C MET A 1 -9.05 18.40 -0.78
N LYS A 2 -10.07 17.54 -0.70
CA LYS A 2 -9.98 16.37 0.19
C LYS A 2 -8.96 15.44 -0.45
N SER A 3 -7.80 15.23 0.18
CA SER A 3 -6.92 14.18 -0.27
C SER A 3 -7.69 12.87 -0.18
N ASN A 4 -7.61 12.05 -1.23
CA ASN A 4 -8.20 10.74 -1.21
C ASN A 4 -7.23 9.85 -0.42
N VAL A 5 -7.69 9.18 0.64
CA VAL A 5 -6.85 8.27 1.47
C VAL A 5 -6.07 7.28 0.60
N ARG A 6 -6.63 6.92 -0.56
CA ARG A 6 -5.93 6.13 -1.57
C ARG A 6 -4.67 6.80 -2.12
N ASP A 7 -4.74 8.06 -2.52
CA ASP A 7 -3.62 8.80 -3.12
C ASP A 7 -2.52 9.05 -2.09
N ASP A 8 -2.91 9.31 -0.83
CA ASP A 8 -1.99 9.41 0.30
C ASP A 8 -1.28 8.08 0.55
N LEU A 9 -2.00 6.96 0.50
CA LEU A 9 -1.41 5.62 0.64
C LEU A 9 -0.43 5.32 -0.49
N MET A 10 -0.75 5.69 -1.74
CA MET A 10 0.16 5.49 -2.87
C MET A 10 1.46 6.27 -2.70
N SER A 11 1.36 7.49 -2.18
CA SER A 11 2.51 8.35 -1.90
C SER A 11 3.36 7.76 -0.77
N PHE A 12 2.73 7.32 0.31
CA PHE A 12 3.41 6.64 1.42
C PHE A 12 4.15 5.36 0.95
N LEU A 13 3.47 4.49 0.18
CA LEU A 13 4.08 3.27 -0.35
C LEU A 13 5.30 3.57 -1.22
N ARG A 14 5.23 4.62 -2.05
CA ARG A 14 6.30 5.01 -2.98
C ARG A 14 7.46 5.70 -2.26
N ASP A 15 7.15 6.69 -1.46
CA ASP A 15 8.13 7.64 -0.94
C ASP A 15 8.75 7.13 0.37
N GLU A 16 7.95 6.56 1.26
CA GLU A 16 8.41 6.08 2.58
C GLU A 16 8.85 4.62 2.55
N LEU A 17 8.16 3.78 1.76
CA LEU A 17 8.44 2.34 1.69
C LEU A 17 9.20 1.91 0.43
N SER A 18 9.50 2.84 -0.49
CA SER A 18 10.24 2.57 -1.74
C SER A 18 9.62 1.46 -2.61
N VAL A 19 8.29 1.29 -2.53
CA VAL A 19 7.56 0.32 -3.34
C VAL A 19 7.46 0.85 -4.77
N SER A 20 7.88 0.05 -5.74
CA SER A 20 7.82 0.44 -7.15
C SER A 20 6.37 0.64 -7.63
N GLU A 21 6.17 1.58 -8.54
CA GLU A 21 4.87 1.83 -9.16
C GLU A 21 4.31 0.59 -9.87
N ALA A 22 5.18 -0.24 -10.46
CA ALA A 22 4.79 -1.50 -11.09
C ALA A 22 4.23 -2.52 -10.07
N ALA A 23 4.84 -2.61 -8.88
CA ALA A 23 4.35 -3.47 -7.80
C ALA A 23 2.99 -2.99 -7.28
N ILE A 24 2.83 -1.67 -7.10
CA ILE A 24 1.56 -1.05 -6.70
C ILE A 24 0.47 -1.34 -7.75
N ALA A 25 0.76 -1.14 -9.03
CA ALA A 25 -0.19 -1.40 -10.11
C ALA A 25 -0.60 -2.88 -10.19
N LEU A 26 0.35 -3.80 -10.01
CA LEU A 26 0.06 -5.23 -9.96
C LEU A 26 -0.85 -5.58 -8.77
N ALA A 27 -0.55 -5.02 -7.60
CA ALA A 27 -1.32 -5.26 -6.40
C ALA A 27 -2.73 -4.65 -6.49
N LEU A 28 -2.89 -3.46 -7.09
CA LEU A 28 -4.20 -2.85 -7.37
C LEU A 28 -5.06 -3.65 -8.37
N LYS A 29 -4.43 -4.31 -9.35
CA LYS A 29 -5.14 -5.18 -10.30
C LYS A 29 -5.64 -6.48 -9.66
N LYS A 30 -5.03 -6.89 -8.55
CA LYS A 30 -5.29 -8.16 -7.86
C LYS A 30 -6.12 -8.00 -6.59
N GLY A 31 -5.95 -6.90 -5.86
CA GLY A 31 -6.80 -6.54 -4.73
C GLY A 31 -8.16 -6.10 -5.23
N GLU A 32 -9.22 -6.53 -4.55
CA GLU A 32 -10.64 -6.29 -4.91
C GLU A 32 -11.07 -4.82 -4.72
N GLN A 33 -10.25 -3.86 -5.17
CA GLN A 33 -10.40 -2.40 -5.00
C GLN A 33 -10.39 -1.87 -3.56
N GLU A 34 -10.47 -2.75 -2.56
CA GLU A 34 -10.35 -2.39 -1.14
C GLU A 34 -8.92 -2.06 -0.76
N LEU A 35 -8.75 -0.91 -0.10
CA LEU A 35 -7.44 -0.41 0.36
C LEU A 35 -6.79 -1.36 1.37
N ASN A 36 -7.58 -2.08 2.15
CA ASN A 36 -7.09 -3.00 3.18
C ASN A 36 -6.47 -4.28 2.59
N PHE A 37 -6.80 -4.63 1.34
CA PHE A 37 -6.20 -5.80 0.67
C PHE A 37 -4.89 -5.47 -0.02
N LEU A 38 -4.66 -4.21 -0.40
CA LEU A 38 -3.45 -3.80 -1.10
C LEU A 38 -2.16 -4.13 -0.33
N PRO A 39 -2.03 -3.83 0.98
CA PRO A 39 -0.83 -4.17 1.75
C PRO A 39 -0.61 -5.69 1.80
N MET A 40 -1.68 -6.46 1.97
CA MET A 40 -1.62 -7.92 2.00
C MET A 40 -1.14 -8.51 0.68
N VAL A 41 -1.61 -7.99 -0.46
CA VAL A 41 -1.16 -8.42 -1.78
C VAL A 41 0.30 -8.05 -2.00
N LEU A 42 0.73 -6.85 -1.60
CA LEU A 42 2.14 -6.46 -1.69
C LEU A 42 3.05 -7.40 -0.89
N TRP A 43 2.63 -7.83 0.30
CA TRP A 43 3.38 -8.78 1.11
C TRP A 43 3.40 -10.19 0.52
N GLN A 44 2.25 -10.70 0.04
CA GLN A 44 2.16 -12.03 -0.56
C GLN A 44 3.05 -12.20 -1.79
N TYR A 45 3.25 -11.13 -2.56
CA TYR A 45 4.14 -11.11 -3.73
C TYR A 45 5.59 -10.73 -3.38
N GLY A 46 5.89 -10.44 -2.11
CA GLY A 46 7.24 -10.11 -1.63
C GLY A 46 7.72 -8.70 -2.00
N PHE A 47 6.81 -7.78 -2.38
CA PHE A 47 7.15 -6.38 -2.67
C PHE A 47 7.39 -5.56 -1.41
N ILE A 48 6.84 -6.01 -0.28
CA ILE A 48 7.11 -5.45 1.04
C ILE A 48 7.39 -6.58 2.03
N THR A 49 8.20 -6.28 3.03
CA THR A 49 8.49 -7.19 4.14
C THR A 49 7.40 -7.12 5.21
N LEU A 50 7.35 -8.11 6.12
CA LEU A 50 6.39 -8.09 7.23
C LEU A 50 6.50 -6.83 8.13
N PRO A 51 7.70 -6.30 8.46
CA PRO A 51 7.81 -5.02 9.17
C PRO A 51 7.25 -3.83 8.39
N GLN A 52 7.42 -3.80 7.06
CA GLN A 52 6.84 -2.75 6.22
C GLN A 52 5.31 -2.90 6.13
N LEU A 53 4.80 -4.14 6.06
CA LEU A 53 3.36 -4.42 6.11
C LEU A 53 2.73 -3.84 7.38
N ASN A 54 3.35 -4.08 8.54
CA ASN A 54 2.87 -3.50 9.80
C ASN A 54 2.83 -1.97 9.74
N ARG A 55 3.88 -1.31 9.22
CA ARG A 55 3.87 0.15 9.06
C ARG A 55 2.76 0.66 8.16
N VAL A 56 2.38 -0.09 7.11
CA VAL A 56 1.26 0.29 6.26
C VAL A 56 -0.05 0.22 7.03
N PHE A 57 -0.26 -0.81 7.84
CA PHE A 57 -1.45 -0.91 8.70
C PHE A 57 -1.47 0.17 9.79
N ASP A 58 -0.35 0.40 10.47
CA ASP A 58 -0.23 1.47 11.46
C ASP A 58 -0.57 2.83 10.83
N TRP A 59 -0.10 3.09 9.60
CA TRP A 59 -0.41 4.31 8.88
C TRP A 59 -1.90 4.41 8.51
N LEU A 60 -2.53 3.31 8.06
CA LEU A 60 -3.96 3.26 7.73
C LEU A 60 -4.86 3.53 8.95
N GLU A 61 -4.43 3.17 10.17
CA GLU A 61 -5.16 3.47 11.41
C GLU A 61 -5.04 4.93 11.85
N MET A 62 -4.05 5.67 11.37
CA MET A 62 -3.81 7.08 11.73
C MET A 62 -4.56 8.09 10.83
N VAL A 63 -5.16 7.63 9.73
CA VAL A 63 -5.83 8.47 8.72
C VAL A 63 -7.33 8.59 8.97
#